data_AF-A0A511KJH4-F1
#
_entry.id   AF-A0A511KJH4-F1
#
_cell.length_a   1.000
_cell.length_b   1.000
_cell.length_c   1.000
_cell.angle_alpha   90.00
_cell.angle_beta   90.00
_cell.angle_gamma   90.00
#
_symmetry.space_group_name_H-M   'P 1'
#
loop_
_entity.id
_entity.type
_entity.pdbx_description
1 polymer ?
#
loop_
_entity_poly.entity_id
_entity_poly.type
_entity_poly.pdbx_seq_one_letter_code
_entity_poly.pdbx_strand_id
1 'polypeptide(L)'
;MLGSPRVDREGEWRKDWPKERLRKLAAQCRDHGRKLKHAGDAIARTPQPSRKDILRALAHHIDSILLYIYSFWCDDSANRNCNAQQWESGFGLISFVRKMAEKENMALVVGLCTRMEAIAVFTTSMHEQKALNFKGTQLAHHRPHNPSVPSSSSSAALPPRPPGPPPPPPPMPPDQSTASPASTAATESPAAPTSPSNASGATSHPPAPTSATLSSTKPYEDFLRSFLRASPELFRFQRLYDESCTILSPAFLSASFPETWVLCTLDPGDSPTSHPSTFTLPNRPWRFAWPAELGRGTNAWVAHQVAWARKLVEEWAQREGLGYVPENVGEGV
;
A
#
# COMPACT_ATOMS: atom_id res chain seq x y z
N MET A 1 -23.49 24.81 13.71
CA MET A 1 -22.69 23.95 12.81
C MET A 1 -23.62 22.87 12.26
N LEU A 2 -24.14 23.07 11.06
CA LEU A 2 -24.98 22.09 10.37
C LEU A 2 -24.07 20.97 9.86
N GLY A 3 -24.23 19.77 10.40
CA GLY A 3 -23.54 18.58 9.92
C GLY A 3 -23.97 18.31 8.49
N SER A 4 -23.05 18.51 7.54
CA SER A 4 -23.24 18.04 6.17
C SER A 4 -23.48 16.53 6.24
N PRO A 5 -24.58 16.00 5.68
CA PRO A 5 -24.80 14.56 5.65
C PRO A 5 -23.60 13.94 4.95
N ARG A 6 -22.97 12.94 5.59
CA ARG A 6 -22.04 12.04 4.88
C ARG A 6 -22.86 11.39 3.77
N VAL A 7 -22.89 12.02 2.60
CA VAL A 7 -23.41 11.43 1.37
C VAL A 7 -22.70 10.09 1.27
N ASP A 8 -23.48 9.02 1.21
CA ASP A 8 -22.98 7.66 1.04
C ASP A 8 -22.48 7.52 -0.39
N ARG A 9 -21.38 8.23 -0.67
CA ARG A 9 -20.69 8.27 -1.96
C ARG A 9 -20.33 6.85 -2.39
N GLU A 10 -20.18 5.91 -1.46
CA GLU A 10 -19.92 4.50 -1.73
C GLU A 10 -21.10 3.80 -2.41
N GLY A 11 -22.33 4.10 -2.00
CA GLY A 11 -23.54 3.55 -2.61
C GLY A 11 -23.77 4.07 -4.03
N GLU A 12 -23.35 5.30 -4.32
CA GLU A 12 -23.60 5.95 -5.62
C GLU A 12 -22.73 5.35 -6.74
N TRP A 13 -21.39 5.33 -6.61
CA TRP A 13 -20.54 4.81 -7.68
C TRP A 13 -20.74 3.31 -7.94
N ARG A 14 -21.18 2.55 -6.94
CA ARG A 14 -21.47 1.12 -7.06
C ARG A 14 -22.73 0.82 -7.86
N LYS A 15 -23.65 1.77 -8.00
CA LYS A 15 -24.78 1.64 -8.94
C LYS A 15 -24.26 1.59 -10.38
N ASP A 16 -23.25 2.42 -10.67
CA ASP A 16 -22.64 2.50 -12.00
C ASP A 16 -21.60 1.40 -12.23
N TRP A 17 -21.06 0.81 -11.16
CA TRP A 17 -20.05 -0.24 -11.17
C TRP A 17 -20.52 -1.50 -10.43
N PRO A 18 -21.45 -2.25 -11.03
CA PRO A 18 -21.89 -3.52 -10.46
C PRO A 18 -20.74 -4.53 -10.45
N LYS A 19 -20.86 -5.50 -9.54
CA LYS A 19 -19.89 -6.58 -9.31
C LYS A 19 -19.41 -7.26 -10.60
N GLU A 20 -20.33 -7.55 -11.52
CA GLU A 20 -20.00 -8.22 -12.79
C GLU A 20 -19.14 -7.35 -13.70
N ARG A 21 -19.45 -6.05 -13.77
CA ARG A 21 -18.68 -5.07 -14.55
C ARG A 21 -17.25 -4.95 -14.02
N LEU A 22 -17.09 -4.86 -12.69
CA LEU A 22 -15.78 -4.83 -12.05
C LEU A 22 -14.96 -6.10 -12.30
N ARG A 23 -15.59 -7.29 -12.28
CA ARG A 23 -14.90 -8.56 -12.57
C ARG A 23 -14.47 -8.68 -14.02
N LYS A 24 -15.37 -8.36 -14.95
CA LYS A 24 -15.05 -8.29 -16.39
C LYS A 24 -13.87 -7.36 -16.62
N LEU A 25 -13.88 -6.22 -15.93
CA LEU A 25 -12.79 -5.28 -16.02
C LEU A 25 -11.47 -5.79 -15.45
N ALA A 26 -11.51 -6.37 -14.24
CA ALA A 26 -10.34 -6.97 -13.61
C ALA A 26 -9.69 -8.02 -14.53
N ALA A 27 -10.49 -8.85 -15.19
CA ALA A 27 -10.02 -9.83 -16.16
C ALA A 27 -9.32 -9.18 -17.36
N GLN A 28 -9.94 -8.17 -17.99
CA GLN A 28 -9.32 -7.45 -19.11
C GLN A 28 -8.00 -6.76 -18.72
N CYS A 29 -7.94 -6.15 -17.54
CA CYS A 29 -6.73 -5.54 -17.00
C CYS A 29 -5.62 -6.57 -16.79
N ARG A 30 -5.92 -7.76 -16.26
CA ARG A 30 -4.92 -8.83 -16.12
C ARG A 30 -4.44 -9.36 -17.46
N ASP A 31 -5.34 -9.59 -18.39
CA ASP A 31 -5.00 -10.12 -19.71
C ASP A 31 -4.11 -9.13 -20.48
N HIS A 32 -4.47 -7.86 -20.45
CA HIS A 32 -3.67 -6.81 -21.08
C HIS A 32 -2.34 -6.60 -20.33
N GLY A 33 -2.35 -6.55 -18.99
CA GLY A 33 -1.14 -6.47 -18.18
C GLY A 33 -0.17 -7.61 -18.46
N ARG A 34 -0.67 -8.84 -18.67
CA ARG A 34 0.16 -9.99 -19.07
C ARG A 34 0.79 -9.81 -20.45
N LYS A 35 0.03 -9.32 -21.43
CA LYS A 35 0.56 -9.01 -22.77
C LYS A 35 1.68 -7.98 -22.70
N LEU A 36 1.47 -6.89 -21.94
CA LEU A 36 2.49 -5.85 -21.74
C LEU A 36 3.73 -6.40 -21.04
N LYS A 37 3.57 -7.19 -19.97
CA LYS A 37 4.71 -7.85 -19.31
C LYS A 37 5.54 -8.66 -20.31
N HIS A 38 4.89 -9.49 -21.12
CA HIS A 38 5.58 -10.32 -22.11
C HIS A 38 6.22 -9.50 -23.24
N ALA A 39 5.60 -8.40 -23.66
CA ALA A 39 6.18 -7.47 -24.62
C ALA A 39 7.46 -6.81 -24.05
N GLY A 40 7.42 -6.33 -22.81
CA GLY A 40 8.60 -5.81 -22.11
C GLY A 40 9.70 -6.87 -21.99
N ASP A 41 9.34 -8.10 -21.58
CA ASP A 41 10.27 -9.22 -21.48
C ASP A 41 10.90 -9.56 -22.85
N ALA A 42 10.12 -9.48 -23.94
CA ALA A 42 10.61 -9.76 -25.29
C ALA A 42 11.61 -8.71 -25.75
N ILE A 43 11.32 -7.42 -25.52
CA ILE A 43 12.22 -6.32 -25.85
C ILE A 43 13.52 -6.45 -25.04
N ALA A 44 13.43 -6.72 -23.73
CA ALA A 44 14.58 -6.87 -22.85
C ALA A 44 15.51 -8.05 -23.20
N ARG A 45 14.99 -9.05 -23.92
CA ARG A 45 15.77 -10.20 -24.44
C ARG A 45 16.43 -9.95 -25.79
N THR A 46 16.18 -8.81 -26.43
CA THR A 46 16.80 -8.46 -27.71
C THR A 46 18.33 -8.41 -27.53
N PRO A 47 19.12 -9.02 -28.43
CA PRO A 47 20.58 -8.91 -28.37
C PRO A 47 21.00 -7.44 -28.50
N GLN A 48 21.80 -6.96 -27.54
CA GLN A 48 22.31 -5.58 -27.49
C GLN A 48 21.18 -4.52 -27.64
N PRO A 49 20.23 -4.45 -26.68
CA PRO A 49 19.12 -3.51 -26.79
C PRO A 49 19.64 -2.07 -26.75
N SER A 50 19.12 -1.21 -27.63
CA SER A 50 19.43 0.21 -27.53
C SER A 50 18.83 0.78 -26.24
N ARG A 51 19.35 1.92 -25.74
CA ARG A 51 18.75 2.59 -24.57
C ARG A 51 17.24 2.82 -24.78
N LYS A 52 16.83 3.19 -25.99
CA LYS A 52 15.43 3.41 -26.35
C LYS A 52 14.59 2.14 -26.22
N ASP A 53 15.14 0.97 -26.56
CA ASP A 53 14.47 -0.32 -26.39
C ASP A 53 14.33 -0.65 -24.90
N ILE A 54 15.35 -0.37 -24.10
CA ILE A 54 15.29 -0.57 -22.64
C ILE A 54 14.20 0.33 -22.03
N LEU A 55 14.15 1.62 -22.40
CA LEU A 55 13.11 2.54 -21.93
C LEU A 55 11.71 2.10 -22.38
N ARG A 56 11.57 1.58 -23.61
CA ARG A 56 10.30 1.02 -24.09
C ARG A 56 9.91 -0.22 -23.29
N ALA A 57 10.84 -1.11 -22.98
CA ALA A 57 10.59 -2.26 -22.13
C ALA A 57 10.11 -1.83 -20.73
N LEU A 58 10.75 -0.81 -20.15
CA LEU A 58 10.31 -0.21 -18.89
C LEU A 58 8.89 0.35 -18.98
N ALA A 59 8.51 1.01 -20.07
CA ALA A 59 7.14 1.51 -20.29
C ALA A 59 6.09 0.38 -20.30
N HIS A 60 6.37 -0.71 -21.02
CA HIS A 60 5.51 -1.90 -20.98
C HIS A 60 5.41 -2.51 -19.58
N HIS A 61 6.54 -2.62 -18.88
CA HIS A 61 6.60 -3.23 -17.56
C HIS A 61 5.88 -2.41 -16.48
N ILE A 62 6.08 -1.08 -16.44
CA ILE A 62 5.40 -0.24 -15.47
C ILE A 62 3.89 -0.22 -15.73
N ASP A 63 3.47 -0.14 -16.99
CA ASP A 63 2.04 -0.15 -17.32
C ASP A 63 1.39 -1.52 -17.00
N SER A 64 2.13 -2.61 -17.16
CA SER A 64 1.71 -3.92 -16.67
C SER A 64 1.47 -3.93 -15.16
N ILE A 65 2.36 -3.33 -14.35
CA ILE A 65 2.20 -3.22 -12.89
C ILE A 65 0.92 -2.44 -12.57
N LEU A 66 0.73 -1.28 -13.21
CA LEU A 66 -0.44 -0.42 -13.00
C LEU A 66 -1.75 -1.17 -13.25
N LEU A 67 -1.81 -1.96 -14.33
CA LEU A 67 -2.97 -2.78 -14.65
C LEU A 67 -3.20 -3.95 -13.69
N TYR A 68 -2.13 -4.60 -13.21
CA TYR A 68 -2.27 -5.63 -12.18
C TYR A 68 -2.83 -5.05 -10.88
N ILE A 69 -2.24 -3.97 -10.37
CA ILE A 69 -2.69 -3.27 -9.16
C ILE A 69 -4.15 -2.85 -9.28
N TYR A 70 -4.53 -2.29 -10.42
CA TYR A 70 -5.90 -1.90 -10.69
C TYR A 70 -6.85 -3.09 -10.75
N SER A 71 -6.43 -4.21 -11.35
CA SER A 71 -7.22 -5.43 -11.39
C SER A 71 -7.47 -6.02 -10.00
N PHE A 72 -6.48 -5.91 -9.09
CA PHE A 72 -6.59 -6.40 -7.72
C PHE A 72 -7.62 -5.56 -6.95
N TRP A 73 -7.54 -4.24 -7.08
CA TRP A 73 -8.55 -3.34 -6.52
C TRP A 73 -9.95 -3.59 -7.09
N CYS A 74 -10.08 -3.88 -8.38
CA CYS A 74 -11.37 -4.23 -8.99
C CYS A 74 -11.97 -5.52 -8.38
N ASP A 75 -11.17 -6.57 -8.23
CA ASP A 75 -11.62 -7.83 -7.60
C ASP A 75 -12.01 -7.62 -6.13
N ASP A 76 -11.19 -6.88 -5.37
CA ASP A 76 -11.46 -6.56 -3.97
C ASP A 76 -12.77 -5.76 -3.83
N SER A 77 -12.97 -4.78 -4.72
CA SER A 77 -14.18 -3.96 -4.78
C SER A 77 -15.41 -4.78 -5.14
N ALA A 78 -15.28 -5.73 -6.08
CA ALA A 78 -16.35 -6.62 -6.52
C ALA A 78 -16.74 -7.64 -5.44
N ASN A 79 -15.77 -8.15 -4.69
CA ASN A 79 -15.97 -9.19 -3.68
C ASN A 79 -16.18 -8.63 -2.26
N ARG A 80 -15.93 -7.32 -2.06
CA ARG A 80 -15.92 -6.65 -0.74
C ARG A 80 -14.95 -7.28 0.25
N ASN A 81 -13.91 -7.93 -0.26
CA ASN A 81 -12.90 -8.60 0.54
C ASN A 81 -11.55 -8.45 -0.14
N CYS A 82 -10.51 -8.14 0.64
CA CYS A 82 -9.15 -8.06 0.14
C CYS A 82 -8.57 -9.46 -0.07
N ASN A 83 -7.99 -9.71 -1.24
CA ASN A 83 -7.20 -10.90 -1.50
C ASN A 83 -5.71 -10.62 -1.31
N ALA A 84 -5.21 -10.76 -0.07
CA ALA A 84 -3.82 -10.43 0.27
C ALA A 84 -2.78 -11.18 -0.59
N GLN A 85 -3.02 -12.46 -0.90
CA GLN A 85 -2.13 -13.26 -1.75
C GLN A 85 -1.99 -12.68 -3.16
N GLN A 86 -3.09 -12.15 -3.70
CA GLN A 86 -3.10 -11.52 -5.02
C GLN A 86 -2.25 -10.24 -5.02
N TRP A 87 -2.38 -9.39 -3.99
CA TRP A 87 -1.54 -8.20 -3.82
C TRP A 87 -0.06 -8.55 -3.67
N GLU A 88 0.26 -9.56 -2.86
CA GLU A 88 1.63 -10.03 -2.64
C GLU A 88 2.30 -10.54 -3.92
N SER A 89 1.52 -11.13 -4.84
CA SER A 89 2.04 -11.61 -6.12
C SER A 89 2.65 -10.50 -6.99
N GLY A 90 2.26 -9.24 -6.77
CA GLY A 90 2.78 -8.08 -7.49
C GLY A 90 4.20 -7.66 -7.08
N PHE A 91 4.63 -7.98 -5.84
CA PHE A 91 5.89 -7.48 -5.30
C PHE A 91 7.12 -7.92 -6.11
N GLY A 92 7.12 -9.15 -6.62
CA GLY A 92 8.22 -9.66 -7.45
C GLY A 92 8.42 -8.84 -8.73
N LEU A 93 7.32 -8.53 -9.42
CA LEU A 93 7.35 -7.71 -10.64
C LEU A 93 7.77 -6.27 -10.31
N ILE A 94 7.21 -5.67 -9.27
CA ILE A 94 7.56 -4.30 -8.85
C ILE A 94 9.06 -4.19 -8.53
N SER A 95 9.61 -5.13 -7.77
CA SER A 95 11.03 -5.15 -7.41
C SER A 95 11.93 -5.29 -8.65
N PHE A 96 11.56 -6.19 -9.57
CA PHE A 96 12.29 -6.38 -10.83
C PHE A 96 12.34 -5.09 -11.66
N VAL A 97 11.18 -4.45 -11.87
CA VAL A 97 11.08 -3.25 -12.71
C VAL A 97 11.75 -2.05 -12.05
N ARG A 98 11.64 -1.91 -10.72
CA ARG A 98 12.34 -0.86 -9.98
C ARG A 98 13.85 -0.96 -10.15
N LYS A 99 14.44 -2.14 -9.97
CA LYS A 99 15.88 -2.35 -10.16
C LYS A 99 16.35 -2.05 -11.58
N MET A 100 15.54 -2.42 -12.58
CA MET A 100 15.82 -2.08 -13.96
C MET A 100 15.77 -0.55 -14.18
N ALA A 101 14.78 0.13 -13.62
CA ALA A 101 14.66 1.59 -13.71
C ALA A 101 15.80 2.33 -12.99
N GLU A 102 16.24 1.84 -11.82
CA GLU A 102 17.38 2.38 -11.09
C GLU A 102 18.66 2.30 -11.93
N LYS A 103 18.92 1.15 -12.56
CA LYS A 103 20.07 0.96 -13.45
C LYS A 103 20.08 1.95 -14.62
N GLU A 104 18.90 2.26 -15.16
CA GLU A 104 18.73 3.20 -16.29
C GLU A 104 18.53 4.66 -15.84
N ASN A 105 18.64 4.96 -14.55
CA ASN A 105 18.41 6.27 -13.95
C ASN A 105 17.02 6.86 -14.27
N MET A 106 15.99 6.03 -14.33
CA MET A 106 14.62 6.43 -14.67
C MET A 106 13.80 6.74 -13.42
N ALA A 107 14.01 7.93 -12.85
CA ALA A 107 13.38 8.38 -11.61
C ALA A 107 11.85 8.25 -11.59
N LEU A 108 11.17 8.58 -12.71
CA LEU A 108 9.72 8.40 -12.83
C LEU A 108 9.29 6.96 -12.52
N VAL A 109 9.92 5.98 -13.18
CA VAL A 109 9.54 4.58 -13.06
C VAL A 109 9.87 4.05 -11.67
N VAL A 110 11.00 4.47 -11.08
CA VAL A 110 11.33 4.17 -9.68
C VAL A 110 10.23 4.68 -8.75
N GLY A 111 9.87 5.97 -8.87
CA GLY A 111 8.84 6.59 -8.05
C GLY A 111 7.48 5.92 -8.18
N LEU A 112 7.07 5.56 -9.42
CA LEU A 112 5.82 4.84 -9.66
C LEU A 112 5.83 3.43 -9.08
N CYS A 113 6.93 2.67 -9.25
CA CYS A 113 7.10 1.37 -8.60
C CYS A 113 7.04 1.48 -7.08
N THR A 114 7.67 2.49 -6.48
CA THR A 114 7.64 2.73 -5.03
C THR A 114 6.23 3.09 -4.57
N ARG A 115 5.51 3.93 -5.33
CA ARG A 115 4.11 4.25 -5.05
C ARG A 115 3.22 3.02 -5.11
N MET A 116 3.31 2.20 -6.16
CA MET A 116 2.49 1.00 -6.31
C MET A 116 2.79 -0.06 -5.25
N GLU A 117 4.05 -0.16 -4.81
CA GLU A 117 4.37 -0.98 -3.63
C GLU A 117 3.68 -0.42 -2.39
N ALA A 118 3.81 0.87 -2.09
CA ALA A 118 3.16 1.49 -0.93
C ALA A 118 1.65 1.21 -0.90
N ILE A 119 0.98 1.27 -2.06
CA ILE A 119 -0.44 0.93 -2.22
C ILE A 119 -0.73 -0.53 -1.85
N ALA A 120 0.06 -1.46 -2.36
CA ALA A 120 -0.11 -2.88 -2.08
C ALA A 120 0.11 -3.18 -0.58
N VAL A 121 1.17 -2.62 0.01
CA VAL A 121 1.49 -2.77 1.44
C VAL A 121 0.40 -2.17 2.32
N PHE A 122 -0.05 -0.95 2.00
CA PHE A 122 -1.16 -0.32 2.72
C PHE A 122 -2.41 -1.19 2.67
N THR A 123 -2.76 -1.71 1.48
CA THR A 123 -3.97 -2.51 1.28
C THR A 123 -3.94 -3.82 2.06
N THR A 124 -2.82 -4.55 2.04
CA THR A 124 -2.66 -5.80 2.79
C THR A 124 -2.60 -5.55 4.30
N SER A 125 -1.85 -4.53 4.74
CA SER A 125 -1.71 -4.18 6.16
C SER A 125 -3.04 -3.75 6.76
N MET A 126 -3.83 -2.93 6.04
CA MET A 126 -5.15 -2.51 6.49
C MET A 126 -6.14 -3.69 6.55
N HIS A 127 -6.03 -4.66 5.64
CA HIS A 127 -6.83 -5.88 5.70
C HIS A 127 -6.47 -6.74 6.93
N GLU A 128 -5.18 -6.96 7.17
CA GLU A 128 -4.70 -7.72 8.33
C GLU A 128 -5.10 -7.03 9.64
N GLN A 129 -4.94 -5.70 9.73
CA GLN A 129 -5.34 -4.94 10.92
C GLN A 129 -6.84 -5.04 11.20
N LYS A 130 -7.69 -5.00 10.15
CA LYS A 130 -9.15 -5.22 10.31
C LYS A 130 -9.45 -6.61 10.83
N ALA A 131 -8.80 -7.65 10.28
CA ALA A 131 -8.97 -9.03 10.73
C ALA A 131 -8.51 -9.23 12.18
N LEU A 132 -7.38 -8.62 12.56
CA LEU A 132 -6.86 -8.64 13.92
C LEU A 132 -7.79 -7.91 14.88
N ASN A 133 -8.27 -6.72 14.54
CA ASN A 133 -9.23 -5.99 15.38
C ASN A 133 -10.51 -6.80 15.62
N PHE A 134 -11.05 -7.44 14.58
CA PHE A 134 -12.20 -8.33 14.69
C PHE A 134 -11.94 -9.56 15.55
N LYS A 135 -10.73 -10.14 15.49
CA LYS A 135 -10.32 -11.23 16.38
C LYS A 135 -10.17 -10.75 17.82
N GLY A 136 -9.60 -9.56 18.02
CA GLY A 136 -9.42 -8.94 19.33
C GLY A 136 -10.76 -8.67 20.04
N THR A 137 -11.76 -8.16 19.32
CA THR A 137 -13.11 -7.94 19.88
C THR A 137 -13.79 -9.25 20.27
N GLN A 138 -13.67 -10.30 19.45
CA GLN A 138 -14.18 -11.64 19.81
C GLN A 138 -13.53 -12.19 21.08
N LEU A 139 -12.21 -12.09 21.19
CA LEU A 139 -11.49 -12.54 22.40
C LEU A 139 -11.87 -11.74 23.65
N ALA A 140 -12.17 -10.44 23.50
CA ALA A 140 -12.65 -9.61 24.60
C ALA A 140 -14.04 -10.03 25.09
N HIS A 141 -14.95 -10.42 24.18
CA HIS A 141 -16.29 -10.90 24.52
C HIS A 141 -16.32 -12.30 25.13
N HIS A 142 -15.34 -13.15 24.81
CA HIS A 142 -15.23 -14.50 25.37
C HIS A 142 -14.43 -14.59 26.67
N ARG A 143 -14.02 -13.45 27.26
CA ARG A 143 -13.44 -13.47 28.60
C ARG A 143 -14.53 -13.91 29.58
N PRO A 144 -14.42 -15.08 30.24
CA PRO A 144 -15.44 -15.53 31.15
C PRO A 144 -15.64 -14.45 32.21
N HIS A 145 -16.86 -13.93 32.29
CA HIS A 145 -17.31 -13.14 33.42
C HIS A 145 -17.09 -14.04 34.64
N ASN A 146 -16.07 -13.75 35.44
CA ASN A 146 -15.93 -14.39 36.73
C ASN A 146 -17.19 -13.99 37.50
N PRO A 147 -18.11 -14.93 37.81
CA PRO A 147 -19.29 -14.57 38.59
C PRO A 147 -18.78 -14.05 39.92
N SER A 148 -19.16 -12.81 40.19
CA SER A 148 -18.97 -12.07 41.43
C SER A 148 -18.91 -12.97 42.66
N VAL A 149 -17.73 -13.03 43.29
CA VAL A 149 -17.65 -13.35 44.71
C VAL A 149 -18.48 -12.28 45.43
N PRO A 150 -19.45 -12.64 46.29
CA PRO A 150 -20.22 -11.65 47.02
C PRO A 150 -19.29 -10.85 47.92
N SER A 151 -19.32 -9.53 47.72
CA SER A 151 -18.54 -8.53 48.44
C SER A 151 -18.95 -8.51 49.91
N SER A 152 -18.17 -9.14 50.79
CA SER A 152 -18.19 -8.81 52.21
C SER A 152 -17.54 -7.44 52.40
N SER A 153 -18.37 -6.48 52.81
CA SER A 153 -17.98 -5.14 53.25
C SER A 153 -16.86 -5.20 54.28
N SER A 154 -15.70 -4.65 53.94
CA SER A 154 -14.66 -4.27 54.90
C SER A 154 -14.00 -2.99 54.41
N SER A 155 -14.35 -1.89 55.07
CA SER A 155 -13.73 -0.59 54.91
C SER A 155 -12.24 -0.67 55.29
N ALA A 156 -11.36 -0.77 54.29
CA ALA A 156 -9.93 -0.59 54.47
C ALA A 156 -9.53 0.75 53.85
N ALA A 157 -8.94 1.61 54.69
CA ALA A 157 -8.46 2.93 54.37
C ALA A 157 -7.44 2.92 53.22
N LEU A 158 -7.58 3.89 52.31
CA LEU A 158 -6.62 4.12 51.22
C LEU A 158 -5.29 4.64 51.80
N PRO A 159 -4.13 4.14 51.33
CA PRO A 159 -2.84 4.76 51.64
C PRO A 159 -2.69 6.12 50.92
N PRO A 160 -1.96 7.09 51.51
CA PRO A 160 -1.81 8.42 50.94
C PRO A 160 -0.98 8.39 49.64
N ARG A 161 -1.41 9.23 48.70
CA ARG A 161 -0.82 9.42 47.37
C ARG A 161 0.57 10.06 47.49
N PRO A 162 1.62 9.55 46.82
CA PRO A 162 2.91 10.22 46.77
C PRO A 162 2.81 11.56 46.02
N PRO A 163 3.62 12.58 46.40
CA PRO A 163 3.61 13.87 45.74
C PRO A 163 4.10 13.74 44.28
N GLY A 164 3.37 14.35 43.37
CA GLY A 164 3.71 14.37 41.93
C GLY A 164 4.98 15.18 41.66
N PRO A 165 5.69 14.89 40.55
CA PRO A 165 6.87 15.64 40.15
C PRO A 165 6.52 17.10 39.77
N PRO A 166 7.45 18.05 39.97
CA PRO A 166 7.24 19.44 39.61
C PRO A 166 7.11 19.64 38.09
N PRO A 167 6.42 20.70 37.65
CA PRO A 167 6.23 20.99 36.23
C PRO A 167 7.56 21.33 35.53
N PRO A 168 7.71 21.00 34.24
CA PRO A 168 8.91 21.31 33.46
C PRO A 168 9.06 22.82 33.24
N PRO A 169 10.30 23.33 33.15
CA PRO A 169 10.57 24.73 32.84
C PRO A 169 10.15 25.11 31.41
N PRO A 170 9.87 26.40 31.15
CA PRO A 170 9.47 26.88 29.83
C PRO A 170 10.60 26.75 28.79
N PRO A 171 10.26 26.56 27.50
CA PRO A 171 11.25 26.40 26.43
C PRO A 171 11.96 27.73 26.14
N MET A 172 13.29 27.67 26.03
CA MET A 172 14.13 28.77 25.53
C MET A 172 14.05 28.86 23.99
N PRO A 173 14.26 30.07 23.42
CA PRO A 173 14.20 30.31 21.97
C PRO A 173 15.42 29.70 21.22
N PRO A 174 15.29 29.50 19.90
CA PRO A 174 16.27 28.76 19.11
C PRO A 174 17.47 29.62 18.73
N ASP A 175 18.68 29.12 19.01
CA ASP A 175 19.92 29.64 18.44
C ASP A 175 20.09 29.15 16.98
N GLN A 176 20.28 30.13 16.12
CA GLN A 176 20.86 29.98 14.79
C GLN A 176 22.33 29.58 14.93
N SER A 177 22.79 28.58 14.18
CA SER A 177 23.94 28.72 13.25
C SER A 177 24.48 27.39 12.72
N THR A 178 24.45 27.30 11.40
CA THR A 178 25.52 26.89 10.47
C THR A 178 26.21 25.52 10.53
N ALA A 179 26.25 24.94 9.32
CA ALA A 179 27.36 24.26 8.64
C ALA A 179 27.50 22.73 8.74
N SER A 180 27.43 22.11 7.56
CA SER A 180 27.99 20.82 7.12
C SER A 180 29.55 20.85 7.13
N PRO A 181 30.33 19.83 6.66
CA PRO A 181 29.95 18.55 6.02
C PRO A 181 30.82 17.30 6.37
N ALA A 182 30.46 16.19 5.72
CA ALA A 182 31.33 15.22 5.02
C ALA A 182 31.74 13.87 5.68
N SER A 183 31.46 12.82 4.89
CA SER A 183 32.29 11.64 4.55
C SER A 183 32.38 10.43 5.48
N THR A 184 31.95 9.26 4.98
CA THR A 184 32.77 8.08 4.55
C THR A 184 31.81 6.89 4.33
N ALA A 185 31.71 6.26 3.14
CA ALA A 185 32.52 5.13 2.62
C ALA A 185 32.81 4.05 3.68
N ALA A 186 32.70 2.75 3.49
CA ALA A 186 32.23 1.84 2.44
C ALA A 186 32.31 0.41 3.05
N THR A 187 31.85 -0.58 2.29
CA THR A 187 32.39 -1.97 2.23
C THR A 187 31.76 -3.08 3.09
N GLU A 188 31.44 -4.17 2.36
CA GLU A 188 31.59 -5.59 2.69
C GLU A 188 30.49 -6.39 3.44
N SER A 189 29.75 -7.18 2.65
CA SER A 189 29.36 -8.59 2.92
C SER A 189 30.61 -9.51 2.98
N PRO A 190 30.60 -10.84 3.32
CA PRO A 190 29.47 -11.79 3.25
C PRO A 190 29.44 -12.97 4.27
N ALA A 191 28.44 -13.85 4.06
CA ALA A 191 28.45 -15.33 4.19
C ALA A 191 27.95 -16.01 5.48
N ALA A 192 26.96 -16.90 5.26
CA ALA A 192 26.59 -18.08 6.06
C ALA A 192 27.67 -19.18 5.93
N PRO A 193 27.77 -20.25 6.77
CA PRO A 193 26.79 -21.36 6.87
C PRO A 193 26.68 -21.89 8.34
N THR A 194 25.88 -22.87 8.77
CA THR A 194 25.82 -24.32 8.47
C THR A 194 24.77 -24.94 9.41
N SER A 195 24.03 -25.94 8.95
CA SER A 195 23.33 -26.93 9.81
C SER A 195 24.30 -28.01 10.30
N PRO A 196 23.94 -28.75 11.37
CA PRO A 196 23.89 -30.21 11.20
C PRO A 196 22.70 -30.91 11.89
N SER A 197 22.55 -32.17 11.49
CA SER A 197 21.43 -33.10 11.68
C SER A 197 21.51 -33.97 12.96
N ASN A 198 20.40 -34.70 13.18
CA ASN A 198 20.25 -36.02 13.85
C ASN A 198 20.27 -36.08 15.39
N ALA A 199 19.21 -36.63 16.00
CA ALA A 199 19.09 -38.06 16.31
C ALA A 199 17.96 -38.34 17.33
N SER A 200 17.36 -39.52 17.19
CA SER A 200 16.26 -40.07 17.97
C SER A 200 16.60 -40.35 19.44
N GLY A 201 15.59 -40.30 20.31
CA GLY A 201 15.64 -40.84 21.67
C GLY A 201 14.24 -41.04 22.22
N ALA A 202 13.76 -42.29 22.18
CA ALA A 202 12.49 -42.71 22.77
C ALA A 202 12.70 -42.98 24.27
N THR A 203 11.92 -42.32 25.12
CA THR A 203 11.67 -42.76 26.50
C THR A 203 10.23 -42.47 26.88
N SER A 204 9.50 -43.54 27.16
CA SER A 204 8.14 -43.59 27.66
C SER A 204 8.08 -43.18 29.14
N HIS A 205 7.28 -42.17 29.46
CA HIS A 205 6.88 -41.85 30.83
C HIS A 205 5.34 -41.89 30.97
N PRO A 206 4.81 -42.35 32.12
CA PRO A 206 3.37 -42.55 32.34
C PRO A 206 2.60 -41.22 32.49
N PRO A 207 1.27 -41.20 32.24
CA PRO A 207 0.49 -39.97 32.30
C PRO A 207 0.25 -39.56 33.75
N ALA A 208 0.66 -38.33 34.08
CA ALA A 208 0.33 -37.67 35.33
C ALA A 208 -1.10 -37.08 35.28
N PRO A 209 -1.77 -36.92 36.43
CA PRO A 209 -3.21 -36.77 36.51
C PRO A 209 -3.71 -35.42 35.96
N THR A 210 -4.87 -35.50 35.31
CA THR A 210 -5.67 -34.39 34.80
C THR A 210 -6.11 -33.46 35.93
N SER A 211 -5.37 -32.36 36.11
CA SER A 211 -5.89 -31.16 36.77
C SER A 211 -6.51 -30.25 35.71
N ALA A 212 -7.82 -30.12 35.80
CA ALA A 212 -8.64 -29.28 34.95
C ALA A 212 -8.33 -27.78 35.11
N THR A 213 -8.62 -27.05 34.03
CA THR A 213 -8.76 -25.58 33.94
C THR A 213 -7.49 -24.74 34.06
N LEU A 214 -6.50 -24.99 33.19
CA LEU A 214 -5.71 -23.89 32.63
C LEU A 214 -6.59 -23.18 31.60
N SER A 215 -7.13 -22.01 31.95
CA SER A 215 -7.68 -21.06 30.97
C SER A 215 -6.64 -20.86 29.88
N SER A 216 -6.84 -21.49 28.71
CA SER A 216 -5.86 -21.49 27.63
C SER A 216 -5.66 -20.04 27.15
N THR A 217 -4.54 -19.41 27.54
CA THR A 217 -4.14 -18.07 27.08
C THR A 217 -3.60 -18.08 25.65
N LYS A 218 -3.37 -19.27 25.08
CA LYS A 218 -2.81 -19.49 23.74
C LYS A 218 -3.50 -18.65 22.64
N PRO A 219 -4.84 -18.55 22.55
CA PRO A 219 -5.49 -17.73 21.52
C PRO A 219 -5.19 -16.23 21.65
N TYR A 220 -5.00 -15.75 22.88
CA TYR A 220 -4.64 -14.37 23.18
C TYR A 220 -3.17 -14.09 22.88
N GLU A 221 -2.27 -15.00 23.24
CA GLU A 221 -0.85 -14.92 22.89
C GLU A 221 -0.61 -14.93 21.37
N ASP A 222 -1.33 -15.79 20.64
CA ASP A 222 -1.26 -15.86 19.18
C ASP A 222 -1.81 -14.58 18.53
N PHE A 223 -2.86 -13.99 19.11
CA PHE A 223 -3.36 -12.67 18.70
C PHE A 223 -2.31 -11.58 18.91
N LEU A 224 -1.70 -11.49 20.11
CA LEU A 224 -0.67 -10.50 20.40
C LEU A 224 0.54 -10.64 19.47
N ARG A 225 0.99 -11.88 19.22
CA ARG A 225 2.10 -12.14 18.29
C ARG A 225 1.78 -11.67 16.88
N SER A 226 0.56 -11.93 16.41
CA SER A 226 0.11 -11.48 15.09
C SER A 226 -0.02 -9.95 15.01
N PHE A 227 -0.54 -9.32 16.08
CA PHE A 227 -0.65 -7.86 16.17
C PHE A 227 0.72 -7.17 16.15
N LEU A 228 1.69 -7.70 16.89
CA LEU A 228 3.06 -7.20 16.89
C LEU A 228 3.74 -7.39 15.53
N ARG A 229 3.42 -8.47 14.81
CA ARG A 229 3.96 -8.73 13.46
C ARG A 229 3.39 -7.80 12.40
N ALA A 230 2.12 -7.41 12.51
CA ALA A 230 1.46 -6.52 11.54
C ALA A 230 1.89 -5.04 11.68
N SER A 231 2.33 -4.63 12.88
CA SER A 231 2.64 -3.22 13.17
C SER A 231 3.80 -2.63 12.31
N PRO A 232 4.93 -3.33 12.10
CA PRO A 232 6.01 -2.85 11.22
C PRO A 232 5.59 -2.58 9.78
N GLU A 233 4.65 -3.35 9.23
CA GLU A 233 4.20 -3.17 7.84
C GLU A 233 3.45 -1.84 7.64
N LEU A 234 2.77 -1.34 8.68
CA LEU A 234 2.15 -0.01 8.65
C LEU A 234 3.22 1.10 8.53
N PHE A 235 4.33 0.98 9.26
CA PHE A 235 5.43 1.92 9.10
C PHE A 235 6.13 1.78 7.74
N ARG A 236 6.14 0.57 7.19
CA ARG A 236 6.73 0.30 5.87
C ARG A 236 5.96 1.00 4.75
N PHE A 237 4.63 0.96 4.73
CA PHE A 237 3.88 1.68 3.69
C PHE A 237 4.15 3.19 3.76
N GLN A 238 4.20 3.76 4.96
CA GLN A 238 4.39 5.21 5.13
C GLN A 238 5.75 5.63 4.57
N ARG A 239 6.82 4.89 4.90
CA ARG A 239 8.16 5.14 4.36
C ARG A 239 8.18 5.05 2.83
N LEU A 240 7.58 4.01 2.24
CA LEU A 240 7.50 3.87 0.78
C LEU A 240 6.69 5.02 0.15
N TYR A 241 5.60 5.43 0.79
CA TYR A 241 4.78 6.53 0.32
C TYR A 241 5.57 7.85 0.33
N ASP A 242 6.27 8.16 1.42
CA ASP A 242 7.08 9.37 1.55
C ASP A 242 8.26 9.38 0.58
N GLU A 243 8.90 8.23 0.39
CA GLU A 243 9.95 8.04 -0.62
C GLU A 243 9.41 8.30 -2.02
N SER A 244 8.25 7.74 -2.37
CA SER A 244 7.64 8.00 -3.68
C SER A 244 7.17 9.44 -3.85
N CYS A 245 6.74 10.14 -2.80
CA CYS A 245 6.46 11.58 -2.82
C CYS A 245 7.72 12.41 -3.04
N THR A 246 8.84 11.99 -2.47
CA THR A 246 10.13 12.66 -2.64
C THR A 246 10.62 12.54 -4.08
N ILE A 247 10.53 11.33 -4.66
CA ILE A 247 10.90 11.07 -6.06
C ILE A 247 9.94 11.79 -7.02
N LEU A 248 8.63 11.66 -6.78
CA LEU A 248 7.57 12.28 -7.59
C LEU A 248 7.14 13.62 -6.99
N SER A 249 8.11 14.47 -6.67
CA SER A 249 7.84 15.76 -6.03
C SER A 249 7.07 16.71 -6.96
N PRO A 250 6.32 17.69 -6.41
CA PRO A 250 5.66 18.73 -7.21
C PRO A 250 6.61 19.46 -8.16
N ALA A 251 7.85 19.72 -7.73
CA ALA A 251 8.86 20.37 -8.57
C ALA A 251 9.28 19.46 -9.72
N PHE A 252 9.49 18.17 -9.46
CA PHE A 252 9.80 17.19 -10.51
C PHE A 252 8.65 17.05 -11.52
N LEU A 253 7.41 16.91 -11.03
CA LEU A 253 6.22 16.72 -11.87
C LEU A 253 5.90 17.96 -12.69
N SER A 254 5.93 19.15 -12.10
CA SER A 254 5.63 20.39 -12.85
C SER A 254 6.68 20.71 -13.91
N ALA A 255 7.96 20.40 -13.68
CA ALA A 255 9.02 20.59 -14.66
C ALA A 255 9.05 19.47 -15.74
N SER A 256 8.94 18.22 -15.32
CA SER A 256 9.17 17.05 -16.19
C SER A 256 7.89 16.47 -16.79
N PHE A 257 6.72 16.80 -16.26
CA PHE A 257 5.39 16.35 -16.73
C PHE A 257 4.31 17.46 -16.65
N PRO A 258 4.55 18.68 -17.18
CA PRO A 258 3.61 19.80 -17.11
C PRO A 258 2.21 19.50 -17.64
N GLU A 259 2.04 18.67 -18.68
CA GLU A 259 0.68 18.37 -19.20
C GLU A 259 -0.12 17.59 -18.16
N THR A 260 0.47 16.53 -17.61
CA THR A 260 -0.13 15.74 -16.54
C THR A 260 -0.31 16.58 -15.28
N TRP A 261 0.67 17.42 -14.94
CA TRP A 261 0.63 18.28 -13.75
C TRP A 261 -0.55 19.25 -13.78
N VAL A 262 -0.76 19.95 -14.90
CA VAL A 262 -1.90 20.87 -15.06
C VAL A 262 -3.22 20.14 -14.86
N LEU A 263 -3.39 18.94 -15.41
CA LEU A 263 -4.60 18.13 -15.20
C LEU A 263 -4.85 17.77 -13.72
N CYS A 264 -3.79 17.73 -12.91
CA CYS A 264 -3.87 17.43 -11.47
C CYS A 264 -4.02 18.67 -10.57
N THR A 265 -3.84 19.88 -11.10
CA THR A 265 -3.90 21.11 -10.30
C THR A 265 -5.05 22.04 -10.67
N LEU A 266 -5.80 21.72 -11.73
CA LEU A 266 -6.97 22.52 -12.12
C LEU A 266 -8.10 22.39 -11.09
N ASP A 267 -8.62 23.52 -10.63
CA ASP A 267 -9.72 23.58 -9.68
C ASP A 267 -11.01 22.98 -10.29
N PRO A 268 -11.82 22.25 -9.50
CA PRO A 268 -13.06 21.65 -9.99
C PRO A 268 -14.06 22.65 -10.62
N GLY A 269 -13.99 23.93 -10.25
CA GLY A 269 -14.95 24.97 -10.64
C GLY A 269 -14.67 25.71 -11.95
N ASP A 270 -13.44 25.68 -12.48
CA ASP A 270 -13.00 26.62 -13.52
C ASP A 270 -13.11 26.09 -14.96
N SER A 271 -13.74 24.94 -15.17
CA SER A 271 -13.93 24.39 -16.52
C SER A 271 -15.38 23.92 -16.71
N PRO A 272 -16.18 24.60 -17.56
CA PRO A 272 -17.62 24.41 -17.73
C PRO A 272 -18.00 23.16 -18.55
N THR A 273 -17.06 22.26 -18.83
CA THR A 273 -17.32 21.03 -19.57
C THR A 273 -16.99 19.80 -18.72
N SER A 274 -18.05 19.02 -18.46
CA SER A 274 -18.02 17.60 -18.06
C SER A 274 -17.47 17.26 -16.67
N HIS A 275 -18.37 17.19 -15.69
CA HIS A 275 -18.37 16.04 -14.79
C HIS A 275 -19.04 14.87 -15.52
N PRO A 276 -18.32 13.89 -16.08
CA PRO A 276 -18.94 12.60 -16.34
C PRO A 276 -19.07 11.91 -14.99
N SER A 277 -20.28 11.85 -14.47
CA SER A 277 -20.71 11.02 -13.34
C SER A 277 -20.67 9.51 -13.65
N THR A 278 -20.00 9.09 -14.73
CA THR A 278 -19.96 7.72 -15.21
C THR A 278 -18.51 7.31 -15.40
N PHE A 279 -18.03 6.45 -14.50
CA PHE A 279 -16.64 6.00 -14.52
C PHE A 279 -16.32 5.24 -15.81
N THR A 280 -15.20 5.59 -16.44
CA THR A 280 -14.58 4.92 -17.59
C THR A 280 -13.07 5.05 -17.42
N LEU A 281 -12.45 4.05 -16.78
CA LEU A 281 -11.22 3.36 -17.15
C LEU A 281 -9.93 4.10 -17.60
N PRO A 282 -8.78 3.44 -17.43
CA PRO A 282 -7.60 3.88 -16.68
C PRO A 282 -6.65 4.76 -17.51
N ASN A 283 -7.12 5.32 -18.62
CA ASN A 283 -6.30 6.06 -19.58
C ASN A 283 -6.59 7.55 -19.60
N ARG A 284 -7.61 7.99 -18.87
CA ARG A 284 -7.89 9.41 -18.72
C ARG A 284 -7.75 9.75 -17.24
N PRO A 285 -6.84 10.67 -16.88
CA PRO A 285 -6.80 11.14 -15.51
C PRO A 285 -8.16 11.75 -15.22
N TRP A 286 -8.83 11.20 -14.22
CA TRP A 286 -9.87 11.92 -13.52
C TRP A 286 -9.19 13.14 -12.90
N ARG A 287 -9.92 14.26 -12.78
CA ARG A 287 -9.42 15.43 -12.04
C ARG A 287 -8.96 14.93 -10.67
N PHE A 288 -7.65 14.95 -10.48
CA PHE A 288 -6.99 14.33 -9.36
C PHE A 288 -6.40 15.47 -8.53
N ALA A 289 -6.85 15.66 -7.30
CA ALA A 289 -6.28 16.68 -6.43
C ALA A 289 -4.97 16.15 -5.85
N TRP A 290 -3.84 16.70 -6.31
CA TRP A 290 -2.55 16.47 -5.66
C TRP A 290 -2.51 17.19 -4.29
N PRO A 291 -1.99 16.58 -3.20
CA PRO A 291 -1.37 15.26 -3.11
C PRO A 291 -2.35 14.09 -3.01
N ALA A 292 -1.90 12.94 -3.48
CA ALA A 292 -2.68 11.72 -3.60
C ALA A 292 -2.75 10.97 -2.28
N GLU A 293 -3.40 11.58 -1.28
CA GLU A 293 -3.46 11.01 0.07
C GLU A 293 -3.99 9.57 0.05
N LEU A 294 -3.13 8.61 0.43
CA LEU A 294 -3.54 7.22 0.58
C LEU A 294 -4.59 7.11 1.69
N GLY A 295 -5.71 6.49 1.38
CA GLY A 295 -6.73 6.15 2.37
C GLY A 295 -7.60 7.31 2.86
N ARG A 296 -7.45 8.54 2.35
CA ARG A 296 -8.39 9.64 2.60
C ARG A 296 -9.27 9.91 1.38
N GLY A 297 -10.57 9.63 1.53
CA GLY A 297 -11.58 10.06 0.56
C GLY A 297 -11.77 9.11 -0.64
N THR A 298 -13.00 8.63 -0.78
CA THR A 298 -13.53 7.79 -1.88
C THR A 298 -12.92 6.39 -2.02
N ASN A 299 -13.78 5.39 -2.21
CA ASN A 299 -13.40 3.99 -2.38
C ASN A 299 -12.68 3.69 -3.73
N ALA A 300 -12.55 4.70 -4.60
CA ALA A 300 -11.92 4.62 -5.91
C ALA A 300 -10.51 5.25 -5.96
N TRP A 301 -9.88 5.49 -4.80
CA TRP A 301 -8.57 6.14 -4.74
C TRP A 301 -7.48 5.39 -5.54
N VAL A 302 -7.46 4.05 -5.53
CA VAL A 302 -6.51 3.27 -6.35
C VAL A 302 -6.74 3.51 -7.85
N ALA A 303 -8.00 3.63 -8.28
CA ALA A 303 -8.33 3.93 -9.67
C ALA A 303 -7.73 5.26 -10.12
N HIS A 304 -7.84 6.29 -9.29
CA HIS A 304 -7.27 7.61 -9.59
C HIS A 304 -5.74 7.57 -9.64
N GLN A 305 -5.09 6.87 -8.71
CA GLN A 305 -3.63 6.71 -8.68
C GLN A 305 -3.13 6.03 -9.95
N VAL A 306 -3.82 4.97 -10.40
CA VAL A 306 -3.45 4.24 -11.61
C VAL A 306 -3.68 5.11 -12.85
N ALA A 307 -4.80 5.80 -12.97
CA ALA A 307 -5.07 6.68 -14.11
C ALA A 307 -4.05 7.82 -14.21
N TRP A 308 -3.70 8.44 -13.08
CA TRP A 308 -2.65 9.44 -12.99
C TRP A 308 -1.29 8.87 -13.42
N ALA A 309 -0.90 7.72 -12.88
CA ALA A 309 0.37 7.07 -13.23
C ALA A 309 0.44 6.69 -14.71
N ARG A 310 -0.65 6.18 -15.30
CA ARG A 310 -0.70 5.86 -16.73
C ARG A 310 -0.57 7.12 -17.60
N LYS A 311 -1.13 8.26 -17.17
CA LYS A 311 -0.93 9.53 -17.88
C LYS A 311 0.52 10.02 -17.83
N LEU A 312 1.19 9.86 -16.68
CA LEU A 312 2.64 10.13 -16.59
C LEU A 312 3.45 9.24 -17.52
N VAL A 313 3.10 7.95 -17.61
CA VAL A 313 3.77 7.00 -18.53
C VAL A 313 3.55 7.40 -19.99
N GLU A 314 2.35 7.84 -20.36
CA GLU A 314 2.04 8.35 -21.71
C GLU A 314 2.90 9.58 -22.05
N GLU A 315 2.87 10.61 -21.21
CA GLU A 315 3.65 11.84 -21.43
C GLU A 315 5.16 11.56 -21.46
N TRP A 316 5.64 10.69 -20.57
CA TRP A 316 7.02 10.22 -20.57
C TRP A 316 7.41 9.53 -21.89
N ALA A 317 6.59 8.57 -22.33
CA ALA A 317 6.85 7.83 -23.54
C ALA A 317 6.84 8.71 -24.80
N GLN A 318 5.97 9.72 -24.82
CA GLN A 318 5.93 10.72 -25.88
C GLN A 318 7.21 11.58 -25.92
N ARG A 319 7.66 12.08 -24.76
CA ARG A 319 8.89 12.90 -24.65
C ARG A 319 10.15 12.15 -25.06
N GLU A 320 10.27 10.89 -24.64
CA GLU A 320 11.39 10.02 -25.02
C GLU A 320 11.24 9.43 -26.44
N GLY A 321 10.13 9.74 -27.13
CA GLY A 321 9.85 9.27 -28.48
C GLY A 321 9.78 7.75 -28.59
N LEU A 322 9.33 7.05 -27.53
CA LEU A 322 9.36 5.58 -27.44
C LEU A 322 8.40 4.91 -28.43
N GLY A 323 7.41 5.65 -28.96
CA GLY A 323 6.33 5.08 -29.76
C GLY A 323 5.44 4.15 -28.92
N TYR A 324 5.38 4.39 -27.61
CA TYR A 324 4.52 3.67 -26.67
C TYR A 324 3.37 4.57 -26.26
N VAL A 325 2.14 4.05 -26.33
CA VAL A 325 0.93 4.73 -25.85
C VAL A 325 0.14 3.69 -25.05
N PRO A 326 -0.18 3.97 -23.77
CA PRO A 326 -1.04 3.10 -22.98
C PRO A 326 -2.37 2.80 -23.71
N GLU A 327 -2.69 1.52 -23.92
CA GLU A 327 -3.97 1.13 -24.55
C GLU A 327 -5.16 1.33 -23.61
N ASN A 328 -6.32 1.71 -24.17
CA ASN A 328 -7.56 1.98 -23.42
C ASN A 328 -8.22 0.67 -22.99
N VAL A 329 -7.66 0.07 -21.94
CA VAL A 329 -8.17 -1.17 -21.38
C VAL A 329 -9.55 -0.91 -20.78
N GLY A 330 -10.53 -1.78 -21.07
CA GLY A 330 -11.87 -1.67 -20.49
C GLY A 330 -12.88 -0.85 -21.30
N GLU A 331 -12.50 -0.33 -22.47
CA GLU A 331 -13.45 0.25 -23.40
C GLU A 331 -14.53 -0.78 -23.77
N GLY A 332 -15.81 -0.44 -23.54
CA GLY A 332 -16.94 -1.36 -23.75
C GLY A 332 -17.28 -2.32 -22.60
N VAL A 333 -16.71 -2.09 -21.41
CA VAL A 333 -17.16 -2.71 -20.14
C VAL A 333 -18.13 -1.80 -19.41
#